data_AF-A0A2S9SNJ0-F1
#
_entry.id   AF-A0A2S9SNJ0-F1
#
_cell.length_a   1.000
_cell.length_b   1.000
_cell.length_c   1.000
_cell.angle_alpha   90.00
_cell.angle_beta   90.00
_cell.angle_gamma   90.00
#
_symmetry.space_group_name_H-M   'P 1'
#
loop_
_entity.id
_entity.type
_entity.pdbx_description
1 polymer ?
#
loop_
_entity_poly.entity_id
_entity_poly.type
_entity_poly.pdbx_seq_one_letter_code
_entity_poly.pdbx_strand_id
1 'polypeptide(L)'
;MTSPVQIGKTYGALHTENFFSFLGFAKKVGSDEIQKVDVFLDDKLIDTIEANEFIQKIDDIYDVESKAFTYNLPTQYIGKKAIISFKNHDSGEELLNSPYTLIDKNHEKFNEAKFLHSLEGNFDNEKIQNINTKDSIGFLATEDNLLNKDFIKLINTFLEQNLDTRFKLFYFNNEQKKLISEQFNKYLSKIDFIMPKDIYDIASNTSIYIHSSTENEKPKSYGYHKTWQVLNQTKANMFMINIFEEIDEKEYSKSLKLLDNCKIEFEKSIVSKIFETDERYNEFKFINSINQPISEELRNMYKPNCVGFLATKENMEDEEFVRYLKELMERFPDVEFKGFYFDEKVKEKLKKYLNISIIEINKVIHYKDVLCSEILIISSLNSNYNLMKFFINNFVNIYPLMFNTVMNFKLIKDFFEPNHILFTDDSFKLTKKLEANGNIQKLVYYELYKTIGINKLILDDDNFYSLHYFERIELLLQSSLAKTRLIEITYKLLNPNN
;
A
#
# COMPACT_ATOMS: atom_id res chain seq x y z
N MET A 1 -35.12 22.48 38.22
CA MET A 1 -34.93 21.61 39.40
C MET A 1 -34.07 20.44 38.97
N THR A 2 -32.78 20.46 39.30
CA THR A 2 -31.84 19.36 39.08
C THR A 2 -32.11 18.29 40.12
N SER A 3 -32.54 17.09 39.70
CA SER A 3 -32.59 15.94 40.61
C SER A 3 -31.17 15.63 41.11
N PRO A 4 -30.99 15.23 42.37
CA PRO A 4 -29.67 14.85 42.87
C PRO A 4 -29.15 13.64 42.08
N VAL A 5 -27.86 13.69 41.71
CA VAL A 5 -27.13 12.56 41.12
C VAL A 5 -27.25 11.38 42.09
N GLN A 6 -28.00 10.34 41.70
CA GLN A 6 -28.21 9.16 42.52
C GLN A 6 -26.96 8.27 42.50
N ILE A 7 -26.06 8.50 43.45
CA ILE A 7 -24.85 7.71 43.64
C ILE A 7 -25.24 6.23 43.81
N GLY A 8 -24.56 5.34 43.08
CA GLY A 8 -24.80 3.90 43.13
C GLY A 8 -25.87 3.36 42.19
N LYS A 9 -26.62 4.21 41.47
CA LYS A 9 -27.52 3.77 40.40
C LYS A 9 -26.71 3.36 39.15
N THR A 10 -27.12 2.29 38.50
CA THR A 10 -26.55 1.88 37.21
C THR A 10 -27.32 2.53 36.06
N TYR A 11 -26.60 2.99 35.05
CA TYR A 11 -27.15 3.58 33.83
C TYR A 11 -26.45 2.96 32.63
N GLY A 12 -27.15 2.85 31.52
CA GLY A 12 -26.55 2.43 30.26
C GLY A 12 -27.50 2.64 29.10
N ALA A 13 -26.93 2.62 27.90
CA ALA A 13 -27.66 2.78 26.66
C ALA A 13 -27.13 1.83 25.60
N LEU A 14 -28.02 1.46 24.68
CA LEU A 14 -27.74 0.66 23.50
C LEU A 14 -27.78 1.56 22.26
N HIS A 15 -26.82 1.35 21.37
CA HIS A 15 -26.75 1.88 20.02
C HIS A 15 -26.70 0.70 19.03
N THR A 16 -27.44 0.80 17.93
CA THR A 16 -27.51 -0.25 16.91
C THR A 16 -26.64 0.16 15.71
N GLU A 17 -25.55 -0.56 15.45
CA GLU A 17 -24.70 -0.33 14.27
C GLU A 17 -25.37 -0.84 12.99
N ASN A 18 -25.90 -2.06 13.09
CA ASN A 18 -26.76 -2.69 12.12
C ASN A 18 -27.76 -3.57 12.88
N PHE A 19 -28.77 -4.10 12.19
CA PHE A 19 -29.84 -4.88 12.83
C PHE A 19 -29.38 -6.11 13.66
N PHE A 20 -28.11 -6.52 13.57
CA PHE A 20 -27.51 -7.67 14.25
C PHE A 20 -26.21 -7.34 15.02
N SER A 21 -25.80 -6.07 15.08
CA SER A 21 -24.58 -5.62 15.77
C SER A 21 -24.88 -4.38 16.60
N PHE A 22 -24.45 -4.42 17.86
CA PHE A 22 -24.80 -3.44 18.88
C PHE A 22 -23.54 -2.92 19.56
N LEU A 23 -23.55 -1.63 19.86
CA LEU A 23 -22.62 -1.00 20.79
C LEU A 23 -23.42 -0.52 21.98
N GLY A 24 -22.80 -0.45 23.15
CA GLY A 24 -23.46 0.17 24.28
C GLY A 24 -22.48 0.47 25.40
N PHE A 25 -22.99 1.09 26.45
CA PHE A 25 -22.25 1.24 27.70
C PHE A 25 -23.14 0.89 28.88
N ALA A 26 -22.50 0.52 29.98
CA ALA A 26 -23.13 0.38 31.27
C ALA A 26 -22.16 0.90 32.34
N LYS A 27 -22.64 1.84 33.16
CA LYS A 27 -21.84 2.52 34.17
C LYS A 27 -22.63 2.68 35.47
N LYS A 28 -21.96 2.47 36.59
CA LYS A 28 -22.50 2.76 37.92
C LYS A 28 -22.06 4.17 38.34
N VAL A 29 -23.00 5.01 38.68
CA VAL A 29 -22.74 6.43 39.01
C VAL A 29 -21.83 6.51 40.24
N GLY A 30 -20.68 7.17 40.08
CA GLY A 30 -19.66 7.32 41.13
C GLY A 30 -18.73 6.11 41.30
N SER A 31 -18.67 5.20 40.32
CA SER A 31 -17.78 4.04 40.33
C SER A 31 -17.16 3.80 38.95
N ASP A 32 -15.90 3.33 38.95
CA ASP A 32 -15.19 2.87 37.74
C ASP A 32 -15.27 1.34 37.56
N GLU A 33 -16.13 0.69 38.34
CA GLU A 33 -16.38 -0.75 38.29
C GLU A 33 -16.91 -1.17 36.91
N ILE A 34 -16.30 -2.23 36.35
CA ILE A 34 -16.76 -2.87 35.11
C ILE A 34 -18.16 -3.42 35.35
N GLN A 35 -19.13 -2.97 34.55
CA GLN A 35 -20.50 -3.46 34.64
C GLN A 35 -20.69 -4.67 33.73
N LYS A 36 -21.54 -5.61 34.17
CA LYS A 36 -22.00 -6.75 33.36
C LYS A 36 -23.37 -6.46 32.77
N VAL A 37 -23.60 -6.96 31.56
CA VAL A 37 -24.84 -6.80 30.81
C VAL A 37 -25.31 -8.18 30.37
N ASP A 38 -26.51 -8.56 30.80
CA ASP A 38 -27.19 -9.78 30.39
C ASP A 38 -27.96 -9.51 29.09
N VAL A 39 -27.79 -10.42 28.12
CA VAL A 39 -28.43 -10.34 26.81
C VAL A 39 -29.49 -11.43 26.71
N PHE A 40 -30.74 -11.00 26.48
CA PHE A 40 -31.89 -11.88 26.36
C PHE A 40 -32.44 -11.86 24.94
N LEU A 41 -32.95 -13.00 24.48
CA LEU A 41 -33.70 -13.14 23.24
C LEU A 41 -35.06 -13.76 23.55
N ASP A 42 -36.15 -13.03 23.28
CA ASP A 42 -37.52 -13.41 23.66
C ASP A 42 -37.59 -13.89 25.12
N ASP A 43 -37.08 -13.06 26.04
CA ASP A 43 -36.98 -13.31 27.49
C ASP A 43 -36.09 -14.49 27.93
N LYS A 44 -35.40 -15.16 27.00
CA LYS A 44 -34.42 -16.20 27.31
C LYS A 44 -33.01 -15.60 27.36
N LEU A 45 -32.31 -15.75 28.49
CA LEU A 45 -30.90 -15.37 28.60
C LEU A 45 -30.07 -16.16 27.57
N ILE A 46 -29.32 -15.46 26.72
CA ILE A 46 -28.45 -16.06 25.71
C ILE A 46 -26.98 -15.75 25.93
N ASP A 47 -26.64 -14.67 26.64
CA ASP A 47 -25.26 -14.30 26.94
C ASP A 47 -25.15 -13.33 28.13
N THR A 48 -23.96 -13.17 28.69
CA THR A 48 -23.60 -12.14 29.68
C THR A 48 -22.24 -11.55 29.31
N ILE A 49 -22.20 -10.26 29.00
CA ILE A 49 -21.01 -9.56 28.51
C ILE A 49 -20.51 -8.51 29.51
N GLU A 50 -19.25 -8.10 29.37
CA GLU A 50 -18.64 -7.06 30.20
C GLU A 50 -18.52 -5.75 29.42
N ALA A 51 -18.94 -4.65 30.04
CA ALA A 51 -18.68 -3.30 29.56
C ALA A 51 -17.28 -2.89 30.03
N ASN A 52 -16.25 -3.32 29.31
CA ASN A 52 -14.83 -3.14 29.65
C ASN A 52 -13.99 -2.49 28.54
N GLU A 53 -14.59 -2.19 27.39
CA GLU A 53 -13.91 -1.61 26.23
C GLU A 53 -13.94 -0.08 26.26
N PHE A 54 -12.99 0.56 25.57
CA PHE A 54 -13.09 1.98 25.24
C PHE A 54 -13.52 2.10 23.77
N ILE A 55 -14.68 2.71 23.52
CA ILE A 55 -15.25 2.84 22.18
C ILE A 55 -15.56 4.32 21.94
N GLN A 56 -14.68 5.00 21.21
CA GLN A 56 -14.77 6.45 20.94
C GLN A 56 -16.15 6.88 20.42
N LYS A 57 -16.79 6.06 19.57
CA LYS A 57 -18.12 6.35 19.03
C LYS A 57 -19.19 6.46 20.13
N ILE A 58 -19.09 5.66 21.19
CA ILE A 58 -20.03 5.72 22.32
C ILE A 58 -19.82 7.01 23.12
N ASP A 59 -18.56 7.38 23.37
CA ASP A 59 -18.21 8.65 24.01
C ASP A 59 -18.76 9.83 23.18
N ASP A 60 -18.59 9.81 21.86
CA ASP A 60 -19.09 10.87 20.96
C ASP A 60 -20.63 10.96 20.94
N ILE A 61 -21.34 9.83 21.00
CA ILE A 61 -22.82 9.80 20.92
C ILE A 61 -23.46 10.20 22.25
N TYR A 62 -22.92 9.69 23.36
CA TYR A 62 -23.57 9.77 24.67
C TYR A 62 -22.87 10.72 25.64
N ASP A 63 -21.73 11.30 25.26
CA ASP A 63 -20.90 12.20 26.08
C ASP A 63 -20.54 11.56 27.44
N VAL A 64 -20.10 10.31 27.38
CA VAL A 64 -19.79 9.49 28.56
C VAL A 64 -18.36 8.95 28.45
N GLU A 65 -17.48 9.41 29.33
CA GLU A 65 -16.22 8.69 29.61
C GLU A 65 -16.58 7.41 30.37
N SER A 66 -16.92 6.35 29.63
CA SER A 66 -17.45 5.12 30.20
C SER A 66 -16.91 3.89 29.50
N LYS A 67 -16.87 2.79 30.26
CA LYS A 67 -16.55 1.49 29.70
C LYS A 67 -17.74 1.00 28.89
N ALA A 68 -17.47 0.67 27.64
CA ALA A 68 -18.43 0.29 26.63
C ALA A 68 -18.31 -1.21 26.32
N PHE A 69 -19.22 -1.71 25.49
CA PHE A 69 -19.21 -3.07 24.96
C PHE A 69 -19.64 -3.08 23.50
N THR A 70 -19.17 -4.10 22.79
CA THR A 70 -19.66 -4.50 21.47
C THR A 70 -20.36 -5.86 21.60
N TYR A 71 -21.51 -6.03 20.94
CA TYR A 71 -22.21 -7.31 20.88
C TYR A 71 -22.67 -7.61 19.46
N ASN A 72 -22.24 -8.76 18.94
CA ASN A 72 -22.66 -9.29 17.65
C ASN A 72 -23.60 -10.49 17.86
N LEU A 73 -24.80 -10.42 17.28
CA LEU A 73 -25.81 -11.47 17.44
C LEU A 73 -25.30 -12.81 16.89
N PRO A 74 -25.32 -13.92 17.65
CA PRO A 74 -24.89 -15.22 17.15
C PRO A 74 -25.66 -15.64 15.89
N THR A 75 -24.95 -16.19 14.90
CA THR A 75 -25.49 -16.49 13.56
C THR A 75 -26.75 -17.37 13.59
N GLN A 76 -26.90 -18.24 14.58
CA GLN A 76 -28.07 -19.11 14.78
C GLN A 76 -29.40 -18.38 15.06
N TYR A 77 -29.32 -17.09 15.40
CA TYR A 77 -30.47 -16.22 15.67
C TYR A 77 -30.79 -15.26 14.52
N ILE A 78 -29.91 -15.11 13.52
CA ILE A 78 -30.12 -14.21 12.38
C ILE A 78 -31.30 -14.66 11.52
N GLY A 79 -32.15 -13.70 11.15
CA GLY A 79 -33.30 -13.91 10.25
C GLY A 79 -34.56 -14.46 10.93
N LYS A 80 -34.53 -14.58 12.26
CA LYS A 80 -35.71 -14.84 13.08
C LYS A 80 -36.19 -13.50 13.67
N LYS A 81 -37.47 -13.18 13.47
CA LYS A 81 -38.09 -12.06 14.17
C LYS A 81 -38.12 -12.40 15.66
N ALA A 82 -37.42 -11.62 16.46
CA ALA A 82 -37.31 -11.80 17.90
C ALA A 82 -37.01 -10.45 18.56
N ILE A 83 -37.24 -10.37 19.86
CA ILE A 83 -36.94 -9.20 20.69
C ILE A 83 -35.63 -9.47 21.42
N ILE A 84 -34.62 -8.62 21.22
CA ILE A 84 -33.37 -8.67 21.96
C ILE A 84 -33.36 -7.59 23.05
N SER A 85 -33.12 -7.99 24.29
CA SER A 85 -33.03 -7.10 25.45
C SER A 85 -31.63 -7.13 26.06
N PHE A 86 -31.15 -5.98 26.47
CA PHE A 86 -29.90 -5.80 27.20
C PHE A 86 -30.24 -5.24 28.57
N LYS A 87 -29.91 -5.98 29.63
CA LYS A 87 -30.22 -5.60 31.01
C LYS A 87 -28.95 -5.57 31.83
N ASN A 88 -28.84 -4.63 32.76
CA ASN A 88 -27.74 -4.68 33.71
C ASN A 88 -27.86 -5.95 34.58
N HIS A 89 -26.74 -6.64 34.75
CA HIS A 89 -26.70 -7.92 35.46
C HIS A 89 -27.14 -7.81 36.93
N ASP A 90 -26.71 -6.75 37.62
CA ASP A 90 -26.95 -6.61 39.06
C ASP A 90 -28.33 -6.02 39.37
N SER A 91 -28.74 -4.98 38.64
CA SER A 91 -30.01 -4.30 38.89
C SER A 91 -31.19 -4.93 38.15
N GLY A 92 -30.94 -5.70 37.09
CA GLY A 92 -31.97 -6.20 36.17
C GLY A 92 -32.65 -5.10 35.34
N GLU A 93 -32.22 -3.84 35.48
CA GLU A 93 -32.79 -2.71 34.72
C GLU A 93 -32.38 -2.80 33.25
N GLU A 94 -33.34 -2.57 32.37
CA GLU A 94 -33.11 -2.58 30.92
C GLU A 94 -32.36 -1.32 30.48
N LEU A 95 -31.37 -1.49 29.61
CA LEU A 95 -30.61 -0.36 29.08
C LEU A 95 -31.49 0.53 28.20
N LEU A 96 -31.19 1.83 28.18
CA LEU A 96 -31.89 2.76 27.29
C LEU A 96 -31.77 2.31 25.83
N ASN A 97 -32.84 2.46 25.04
CA ASN A 97 -32.97 1.94 23.66
C ASN A 97 -32.99 0.40 23.55
N SER A 98 -33.16 -0.30 24.67
CA SER A 98 -33.53 -1.71 24.73
C SER A 98 -34.95 -1.82 25.30
N PRO A 99 -35.78 -2.79 24.86
CA PRO A 99 -35.48 -3.85 23.90
C PRO A 99 -35.43 -3.38 22.45
N TYR A 100 -34.78 -4.16 21.59
CA TYR A 100 -34.72 -3.94 20.14
C TYR A 100 -35.41 -5.08 19.38
N THR A 101 -36.15 -4.75 18.32
CA THR A 101 -36.81 -5.75 17.47
C THR A 101 -35.90 -6.15 16.31
N LEU A 102 -35.45 -7.41 16.28
CA LEU A 102 -34.66 -7.96 15.19
C LEU A 102 -35.50 -8.12 13.92
N ILE A 103 -34.88 -7.88 12.77
CA ILE A 103 -35.52 -8.11 11.46
C ILE A 103 -35.44 -9.58 11.06
N ASP A 104 -36.47 -10.04 10.35
CA ASP A 104 -36.49 -11.38 9.77
C ASP A 104 -35.97 -11.39 8.31
N LYS A 105 -35.91 -12.60 7.75
CA LYS A 105 -35.46 -12.86 6.37
C LYS A 105 -36.28 -12.16 5.27
N ASN A 106 -37.47 -11.67 5.56
CA ASN A 106 -38.36 -11.03 4.59
C ASN A 106 -38.23 -9.49 4.62
N HIS A 107 -37.51 -8.94 5.60
CA HIS A 107 -37.29 -7.51 5.71
C HIS A 107 -36.38 -7.01 4.56
N GLU A 108 -36.67 -5.85 3.98
CA GLU A 108 -35.95 -5.33 2.80
C GLU A 108 -34.44 -5.10 3.07
N LYS A 109 -34.09 -4.69 4.29
CA LYS A 109 -32.70 -4.48 4.74
C LYS A 109 -32.01 -5.74 5.26
N PHE A 110 -32.67 -6.91 5.21
CA PHE A 110 -32.13 -8.15 5.76
C PHE A 110 -30.80 -8.56 5.12
N ASN A 111 -30.72 -8.50 3.79
CA ASN A 111 -29.50 -8.94 3.09
C ASN A 111 -28.32 -8.03 3.39
N GLU A 112 -28.55 -6.72 3.44
CA GLU A 112 -27.54 -5.74 3.82
C GLU A 112 -27.07 -5.98 5.26
N ALA A 113 -28.00 -6.05 6.21
CA ALA A 113 -27.67 -6.29 7.61
C ALA A 113 -26.89 -7.61 7.81
N LYS A 114 -27.29 -8.67 7.09
CA LYS A 114 -26.61 -9.96 7.11
C LYS A 114 -25.19 -9.87 6.54
N PHE A 115 -25.01 -9.17 5.42
CA PHE A 115 -23.70 -8.94 4.83
C PHE A 115 -22.82 -8.14 5.79
N LEU A 116 -23.31 -7.05 6.39
CA LEU A 116 -22.54 -6.26 7.34
C LEU A 116 -22.14 -7.04 8.59
N HIS A 117 -23.07 -7.84 9.13
CA HIS A 117 -22.76 -8.75 10.22
C HIS A 117 -21.65 -9.75 9.86
N SER A 118 -21.60 -10.22 8.60
CA SER A 118 -20.51 -11.11 8.15
C SER A 118 -19.13 -10.44 8.14
N LEU A 119 -19.08 -9.10 8.15
CA LEU A 119 -17.84 -8.32 8.19
C LEU A 119 -17.28 -8.13 9.62
N GLU A 120 -18.00 -8.58 10.65
CA GLU A 120 -17.56 -8.51 12.05
C GLU A 120 -16.79 -9.76 12.51
N GLY A 121 -16.66 -10.77 11.64
CA GLY A 121 -15.98 -12.02 11.94
C GLY A 121 -14.47 -12.00 11.67
N ASN A 122 -13.79 -13.07 12.06
CA ASN A 122 -12.42 -13.35 11.64
C ASN A 122 -12.41 -13.86 10.20
N PHE A 123 -11.51 -13.33 9.37
CA PHE A 123 -11.35 -13.74 7.98
C PHE A 123 -10.16 -14.67 7.80
N ASP A 124 -10.32 -15.66 6.92
CA ASP A 124 -9.19 -16.38 6.34
C ASP A 124 -8.50 -15.46 5.31
N ASN A 125 -7.51 -14.70 5.79
CA ASN A 125 -6.76 -13.74 4.98
C ASN A 125 -6.02 -14.42 3.83
N GLU A 126 -5.45 -15.61 4.05
CA GLU A 126 -4.72 -16.35 3.02
C GLU A 126 -5.66 -16.74 1.88
N LYS A 127 -6.87 -17.21 2.22
CA LYS A 127 -7.89 -17.49 1.22
C LYS A 127 -8.24 -16.25 0.40
N ILE A 128 -8.50 -15.09 1.02
CA ILE A 128 -8.85 -13.85 0.30
C ILE A 128 -7.68 -13.39 -0.59
N GLN A 129 -6.45 -13.45 -0.11
CA GLN A 129 -5.23 -13.09 -0.85
C GLN A 129 -4.93 -14.02 -2.03
N ASN A 130 -5.51 -15.22 -2.06
CA ASN A 130 -5.28 -16.21 -3.12
C ASN A 130 -6.46 -16.35 -4.09
N ILE A 131 -7.53 -15.57 -3.90
CA ILE A 131 -8.61 -15.48 -4.90
C ILE A 131 -8.07 -14.76 -6.13
N ASN A 132 -8.17 -15.42 -7.29
CA ASN A 132 -7.79 -14.85 -8.58
C ASN A 132 -9.06 -14.64 -9.42
N THR A 133 -9.38 -13.39 -9.68
CA THR A 133 -10.59 -13.00 -10.42
C THR A 133 -10.19 -12.40 -11.76
N LYS A 134 -11.00 -12.65 -12.80
CA LYS A 134 -10.83 -11.99 -14.10
C LYS A 134 -11.10 -10.49 -13.99
N ASP A 135 -10.54 -9.72 -14.91
CA ASP A 135 -10.73 -8.27 -14.98
C ASP A 135 -12.19 -7.86 -14.89
N SER A 136 -12.51 -7.17 -13.80
CA SER A 136 -13.85 -6.73 -13.44
C SER A 136 -13.80 -5.58 -12.45
N ILE A 137 -14.68 -4.61 -12.64
CA ILE A 137 -14.80 -3.44 -11.78
C ILE A 137 -16.04 -3.61 -10.91
N GLY A 138 -15.90 -3.60 -9.60
CA GLY A 138 -17.05 -3.69 -8.71
C GLY A 138 -17.09 -2.64 -7.62
N PHE A 139 -18.30 -2.46 -7.10
CA PHE A 139 -18.59 -1.53 -6.02
C PHE A 139 -19.92 -1.88 -5.36
N LEU A 140 -20.10 -1.46 -4.10
CA LEU A 140 -21.39 -1.51 -3.42
C LEU A 140 -22.35 -0.52 -4.06
N ALA A 141 -23.42 -1.01 -4.68
CA ALA A 141 -24.45 -0.21 -5.29
C ALA A 141 -25.55 0.13 -4.28
N THR A 142 -25.14 0.74 -3.16
CA THR A 142 -26.03 1.32 -2.15
C THR A 142 -26.39 2.76 -2.53
N GLU A 143 -27.36 3.32 -1.85
CA GLU A 143 -27.80 4.70 -2.00
C GLU A 143 -26.64 5.69 -1.83
N ASP A 144 -25.69 5.41 -0.93
CA ASP A 144 -24.49 6.22 -0.71
C ASP A 144 -23.66 6.40 -1.99
N ASN A 145 -23.53 5.35 -2.82
CA ASN A 145 -22.81 5.42 -4.09
C ASN A 145 -23.70 5.87 -5.25
N LEU A 146 -24.96 5.41 -5.29
CA LEU A 146 -25.85 5.68 -6.41
C LEU A 146 -26.35 7.13 -6.45
N LEU A 147 -26.37 7.81 -5.30
CA LEU A 147 -26.71 9.23 -5.20
C LEU A 147 -25.48 10.15 -5.23
N ASN A 148 -24.28 9.57 -5.21
CA ASN A 148 -23.03 10.30 -5.28
C ASN A 148 -22.72 10.70 -6.72
N LYS A 149 -22.76 12.01 -7.00
CA LYS A 149 -22.57 12.54 -8.35
C LYS A 149 -21.18 12.22 -8.92
N ASP A 150 -20.14 12.36 -8.12
CA ASP A 150 -18.76 12.09 -8.53
C ASP A 150 -18.54 10.61 -8.81
N PHE A 151 -19.07 9.75 -7.94
CA PHE A 151 -19.04 8.31 -8.11
C PHE A 151 -19.74 7.90 -9.41
N ILE A 152 -20.98 8.33 -9.60
CA ILE A 152 -21.75 8.05 -10.82
C ILE A 152 -21.03 8.59 -12.07
N LYS A 153 -20.45 9.79 -11.99
CA LYS A 153 -19.70 10.40 -13.08
C LYS A 153 -18.53 9.52 -13.50
N LEU A 154 -17.71 9.05 -12.54
CA LEU A 154 -16.61 8.13 -12.82
C LEU A 154 -17.10 6.83 -13.47
N ILE A 155 -18.15 6.20 -12.93
CA ILE A 155 -18.68 4.94 -13.47
C ILE A 155 -19.16 5.13 -14.91
N ASN A 156 -19.87 6.24 -15.20
CA ASN A 156 -20.28 6.56 -16.57
C ASN A 156 -19.07 6.74 -17.49
N THR A 157 -18.04 7.49 -17.07
CA THR A 157 -16.80 7.65 -17.83
C THR A 157 -16.16 6.30 -18.17
N PHE A 158 -16.07 5.37 -17.21
CA PHE A 158 -15.52 4.03 -17.47
C PHE A 158 -16.40 3.18 -18.40
N LEU A 159 -17.73 3.27 -18.28
CA LEU A 159 -18.66 2.56 -19.16
C LEU A 159 -18.61 3.07 -20.60
N GLU A 160 -18.44 4.38 -20.78
CA GLU A 160 -18.29 5.07 -22.07
C GLU A 160 -16.97 4.79 -22.76
N GLN A 161 -15.87 4.71 -22.01
CA GLN A 161 -14.55 4.32 -22.53
C GLN A 161 -14.51 2.89 -23.07
N ASN A 162 -15.54 2.09 -22.82
CA ASN A 162 -15.63 0.70 -23.27
C ASN A 162 -14.41 -0.12 -22.87
N LEU A 163 -13.99 0.05 -21.61
CA LEU A 163 -13.06 -0.85 -20.95
C LEU A 163 -13.61 -2.28 -21.16
N ASP A 164 -12.82 -3.18 -21.75
CA ASP A 164 -13.21 -4.56 -22.10
C ASP A 164 -13.35 -5.42 -20.84
N THR A 165 -14.30 -5.04 -19.98
CA THR A 165 -14.48 -5.54 -18.63
C THR A 165 -15.95 -5.46 -18.23
N ARG A 166 -16.36 -6.34 -17.30
CA ARG A 166 -17.72 -6.32 -16.75
C ARG A 166 -17.75 -5.59 -15.42
N PHE A 167 -18.84 -4.86 -15.20
CA PHE A 167 -19.11 -4.18 -13.94
C PHE A 167 -19.88 -5.10 -13.00
N LYS A 168 -19.48 -5.16 -11.73
CA LYS A 168 -20.07 -5.98 -10.68
C LYS A 168 -20.73 -5.08 -9.66
N LEU A 169 -22.05 -4.95 -9.76
CA LEU A 169 -22.80 -4.07 -8.88
C LEU A 169 -23.41 -4.89 -7.76
N PHE A 170 -22.89 -4.67 -6.56
CA PHE A 170 -23.30 -5.38 -5.35
C PHE A 170 -24.49 -4.67 -4.71
N TYR A 171 -25.65 -5.29 -4.73
CA TYR A 171 -26.91 -4.73 -4.23
C TYR A 171 -27.54 -5.65 -3.18
N PHE A 172 -28.43 -5.12 -2.35
CA PHE A 172 -29.04 -5.86 -1.24
C PHE A 172 -30.55 -5.99 -1.33
N ASN A 173 -31.21 -5.13 -2.10
CA ASN A 173 -32.66 -5.15 -2.27
C ASN A 173 -33.11 -4.79 -3.71
N ASN A 174 -34.38 -5.04 -4.01
CA ASN A 174 -34.92 -4.79 -5.36
C ASN A 174 -35.00 -3.31 -5.73
N GLU A 175 -35.09 -2.41 -4.75
CA GLU A 175 -35.12 -0.96 -5.00
C GLU A 175 -33.76 -0.46 -5.50
N GLN A 176 -32.67 -0.87 -4.85
CA GLN A 176 -31.30 -0.62 -5.30
C GLN A 176 -31.08 -1.18 -6.71
N LYS A 177 -31.50 -2.43 -6.97
CA LYS A 177 -31.42 -3.03 -8.31
C LYS A 177 -32.17 -2.22 -9.36
N LYS A 178 -33.35 -1.72 -9.03
CA LYS A 178 -34.15 -0.87 -9.91
C LYS A 178 -33.46 0.47 -10.15
N LEU A 179 -32.97 1.14 -9.11
CA LEU A 179 -32.25 2.40 -9.21
C LEU A 179 -31.02 2.29 -10.11
N ILE A 180 -30.21 1.24 -9.92
CA ILE A 180 -29.08 0.90 -10.81
C ILE A 180 -29.55 0.76 -12.26
N SER A 181 -30.65 0.05 -12.47
CA SER A 181 -31.15 -0.24 -13.82
C SER A 181 -31.66 1.01 -14.53
N GLU A 182 -32.23 1.96 -13.78
CA GLU A 182 -32.63 3.27 -14.29
C GLU A 182 -31.41 4.14 -14.58
N GLN A 183 -30.44 4.18 -13.66
CA GLN A 183 -29.22 5.00 -13.75
C GLN A 183 -28.32 4.59 -14.93
N PHE A 184 -28.15 3.28 -15.15
CA PHE A 184 -27.23 2.72 -16.14
C PHE A 184 -27.95 1.95 -17.26
N ASN A 185 -29.17 2.34 -17.61
CA ASN A 185 -30.03 1.64 -18.56
C ASN A 185 -29.36 1.30 -19.91
N LYS A 186 -28.52 2.21 -20.43
CA LYS A 186 -27.75 2.06 -21.68
C LYS A 186 -26.66 0.98 -21.60
N TYR A 187 -26.23 0.62 -20.39
CA TYR A 187 -25.06 -0.20 -20.15
C TYR A 187 -25.37 -1.53 -19.44
N LEU A 188 -26.65 -1.89 -19.32
CA LEU A 188 -27.08 -3.11 -18.62
C LEU A 188 -26.41 -4.39 -19.12
N SER A 189 -26.04 -4.48 -20.41
CA SER A 189 -25.34 -5.64 -20.97
C SER A 189 -23.91 -5.82 -20.42
N LYS A 190 -23.31 -4.75 -19.87
CA LYS A 190 -21.99 -4.72 -19.26
C LYS A 190 -22.00 -4.93 -17.74
N ILE A 191 -23.19 -4.95 -17.13
CA ILE A 191 -23.36 -4.99 -15.68
C ILE A 191 -23.84 -6.38 -15.25
N ASP A 192 -23.18 -6.92 -14.23
CA ASP A 192 -23.64 -8.06 -13.45
C ASP A 192 -24.15 -7.59 -12.10
N PHE A 193 -25.39 -7.97 -11.80
CA PHE A 193 -26.03 -7.71 -10.52
C PHE A 193 -25.75 -8.84 -9.56
N ILE A 194 -25.07 -8.56 -8.46
CA ILE A 194 -24.71 -9.57 -7.46
C ILE A 194 -25.25 -9.16 -6.10
N MET A 195 -25.85 -10.10 -5.38
CA MET A 195 -26.22 -9.89 -3.98
C MET A 195 -25.21 -10.63 -3.10
N PRO A 196 -24.21 -9.92 -2.55
CA PRO A 196 -23.13 -10.58 -1.82
C PRO A 196 -23.63 -11.06 -0.46
N LYS A 197 -23.16 -12.24 -0.04
CA LYS A 197 -23.44 -12.81 1.29
C LYS A 197 -22.36 -12.43 2.29
N ASP A 198 -21.13 -12.32 1.83
CA ASP A 198 -19.95 -12.01 2.61
C ASP A 198 -18.85 -11.36 1.75
N ILE A 199 -17.70 -11.10 2.36
CA ILE A 199 -16.56 -10.48 1.67
C ILE A 199 -15.94 -11.37 0.58
N TYR A 200 -16.08 -12.70 0.68
CA TYR A 200 -15.55 -13.63 -0.33
C TYR A 200 -16.33 -13.51 -1.64
N ASP A 201 -17.64 -13.25 -1.58
CA ASP A 201 -18.43 -12.96 -2.78
C ASP A 201 -17.93 -11.70 -3.50
N ILE A 202 -17.49 -10.67 -2.77
CA ILE A 202 -16.88 -9.48 -3.39
C ILE A 202 -15.53 -9.86 -4.03
N ALA A 203 -14.61 -10.42 -3.23
CA ALA A 203 -13.27 -10.77 -3.70
C ALA A 203 -13.27 -11.73 -4.90
N SER A 204 -14.17 -12.71 -4.93
CA SER A 204 -14.28 -13.69 -6.02
C SER A 204 -14.94 -13.16 -7.29
N ASN A 205 -15.56 -11.98 -7.24
CA ASN A 205 -16.23 -11.39 -8.39
C ASN A 205 -15.53 -10.15 -8.93
N THR A 206 -14.64 -9.51 -8.18
CA THR A 206 -13.93 -8.28 -8.58
C THR A 206 -12.41 -8.43 -8.61
N SER A 207 -11.76 -7.85 -9.62
CA SER A 207 -10.31 -7.56 -9.59
C SER A 207 -10.00 -6.09 -9.29
N ILE A 208 -11.00 -5.21 -9.39
CA ILE A 208 -10.93 -3.80 -9.05
C ILE A 208 -12.12 -3.44 -8.18
N TYR A 209 -11.87 -2.85 -7.01
CA TYR A 209 -12.92 -2.35 -6.12
C TYR A 209 -12.87 -0.83 -6.04
N ILE A 210 -14.00 -0.16 -6.31
CA ILE A 210 -14.11 1.31 -6.27
C ILE A 210 -14.83 1.75 -4.99
N HIS A 211 -14.23 2.72 -4.33
CA HIS A 211 -14.74 3.44 -3.17
C HIS A 211 -14.59 4.95 -3.39
N SER A 212 -15.33 5.74 -2.63
CA SER A 212 -15.27 7.19 -2.61
C SER A 212 -15.14 7.65 -1.16
N SER A 213 -14.29 8.65 -0.91
CA SER A 213 -14.08 9.27 0.41
C SER A 213 -14.11 10.80 0.32
N THR A 214 -14.81 11.36 -0.66
CA THR A 214 -14.92 12.79 -0.92
C THR A 214 -15.51 13.53 0.29
N GLU A 215 -14.84 14.60 0.73
CA GLU A 215 -15.15 15.36 1.96
C GLU A 215 -16.50 16.11 1.91
N ASN A 216 -17.03 16.38 0.71
CA ASN A 216 -18.24 17.18 0.50
C ASN A 216 -19.55 16.39 0.67
N GLU A 217 -19.51 15.21 1.29
CA GLU A 217 -20.63 14.27 1.30
C GLU A 217 -21.30 14.11 2.65
N LYS A 218 -22.57 13.69 2.60
CA LYS A 218 -23.26 13.17 3.78
C LYS A 218 -22.43 12.03 4.39
N PRO A 219 -22.44 11.86 5.72
CA PRO A 219 -21.82 10.70 6.35
C PRO A 219 -22.30 9.42 5.67
N LYS A 220 -21.36 8.61 5.18
CA LYS A 220 -21.69 7.35 4.52
C LYS A 220 -22.13 6.33 5.57
N SER A 221 -22.91 5.35 5.14
CA SER A 221 -23.32 4.25 6.00
C SER A 221 -22.10 3.48 6.54
N TYR A 222 -22.25 2.93 7.75
CA TYR A 222 -21.22 2.10 8.39
C TYR A 222 -20.68 1.01 7.47
N GLY A 223 -21.59 0.35 6.74
CA GLY A 223 -21.26 -0.76 5.88
C GLY A 223 -20.37 -0.44 4.68
N TYR A 224 -20.48 0.80 4.20
CA TYR A 224 -19.67 1.32 3.12
C TYR A 224 -18.18 1.31 3.47
N HIS A 225 -17.83 1.94 4.60
CA HIS A 225 -16.46 2.04 5.06
C HIS A 225 -15.90 0.70 5.53
N LYS A 226 -16.74 -0.11 6.19
CA LYS A 226 -16.35 -1.43 6.70
C LYS A 226 -15.87 -2.36 5.58
N THR A 227 -16.56 -2.36 4.43
CA THR A 227 -16.19 -3.22 3.30
C THR A 227 -14.80 -2.87 2.75
N TRP A 228 -14.54 -1.57 2.52
CA TRP A 228 -13.22 -1.10 2.09
C TRP A 228 -12.12 -1.45 3.11
N GLN A 229 -12.42 -1.24 4.40
CA GLN A 229 -11.49 -1.55 5.48
C GLN A 229 -11.12 -3.05 5.50
N VAL A 230 -12.10 -3.94 5.41
CA VAL A 230 -11.84 -5.39 5.40
C VAL A 230 -11.00 -5.79 4.18
N LEU A 231 -11.35 -5.33 2.96
CA LEU A 231 -10.56 -5.65 1.76
C LEU A 231 -9.10 -5.19 1.89
N ASN A 232 -8.88 -4.00 2.44
CA ASN A 232 -7.55 -3.45 2.64
C ASN A 232 -6.76 -4.21 3.72
N GLN A 233 -7.37 -4.43 4.90
CA GLN A 233 -6.72 -5.13 6.03
C GLN A 233 -6.36 -6.58 5.69
N THR A 234 -7.23 -7.26 4.94
CA THR A 234 -6.99 -8.62 4.47
C THR A 234 -6.01 -8.68 3.29
N LYS A 235 -5.62 -7.53 2.72
CA LYS A 235 -4.82 -7.39 1.50
C LYS A 235 -5.40 -8.20 0.35
N ALA A 236 -6.70 -8.05 0.12
CA ALA A 236 -7.37 -8.79 -0.93
C ALA A 236 -6.67 -8.60 -2.29
N ASN A 237 -6.57 -9.68 -3.06
CA ASN A 237 -5.84 -9.72 -4.33
C ASN A 237 -6.60 -8.96 -5.43
N MET A 238 -6.59 -7.64 -5.33
CA MET A 238 -7.30 -6.72 -6.22
C MET A 238 -6.65 -5.34 -6.18
N PHE A 239 -6.94 -4.55 -7.19
CA PHE A 239 -6.70 -3.12 -7.16
C PHE A 239 -7.83 -2.40 -6.44
N MET A 240 -7.50 -1.43 -5.61
CA MET A 240 -8.47 -0.65 -4.86
C MET A 240 -8.35 0.82 -5.29
N ILE A 241 -9.44 1.36 -5.85
CA ILE A 241 -9.49 2.74 -6.34
C ILE A 241 -10.36 3.56 -5.39
N ASN A 242 -9.78 4.63 -4.84
CA ASN A 242 -10.50 5.59 -4.02
C ASN A 242 -10.66 6.92 -4.74
N ILE A 243 -11.90 7.39 -4.88
CA ILE A 243 -12.21 8.76 -5.29
C ILE A 243 -12.03 9.65 -4.07
N PHE A 244 -11.12 10.62 -4.12
CA PHE A 244 -10.81 11.46 -2.97
C PHE A 244 -11.15 12.94 -3.17
N GLU A 245 -11.51 13.33 -4.40
CA GLU A 245 -11.93 14.69 -4.76
C GLU A 245 -12.93 14.63 -5.93
N GLU A 246 -13.48 15.78 -6.31
CA GLU A 246 -14.46 15.90 -7.40
C GLU A 246 -13.91 15.34 -8.73
N ILE A 247 -14.74 14.66 -9.50
CA ILE A 247 -14.33 14.05 -10.78
C ILE A 247 -14.40 15.08 -11.92
N ASP A 248 -13.28 15.36 -12.57
CA ASP A 248 -13.25 15.96 -13.92
C ASP A 248 -13.25 14.84 -14.97
N GLU A 249 -14.24 14.79 -15.87
CA GLU A 249 -14.33 13.77 -16.93
C GLU A 249 -13.09 13.70 -17.83
N LYS A 250 -12.38 14.82 -18.03
CA LYS A 250 -11.20 14.86 -18.89
C LYS A 250 -9.93 14.41 -18.20
N GLU A 251 -9.87 14.55 -16.89
CA GLU A 251 -8.68 14.28 -16.08
C GLU A 251 -9.03 13.45 -14.84
N TYR A 252 -10.02 12.57 -14.94
CA TYR A 252 -10.64 11.88 -13.80
C TYR A 252 -9.62 11.10 -12.96
N SER A 253 -8.56 10.59 -13.59
CA SER A 253 -7.48 9.87 -12.92
C SER A 253 -6.81 10.73 -11.84
N LYS A 254 -6.79 12.06 -12.02
CA LYS A 254 -6.29 13.01 -11.02
C LYS A 254 -7.03 12.90 -9.69
N SER A 255 -8.32 12.65 -9.76
CA SER A 255 -9.21 12.53 -8.60
C SER A 255 -9.21 11.15 -7.93
N LEU A 256 -8.39 10.22 -8.43
CA LEU A 256 -8.29 8.84 -7.94
C LEU A 256 -6.98 8.58 -7.21
N LYS A 257 -7.07 7.79 -6.14
CA LYS A 257 -5.95 7.13 -5.45
C LYS A 257 -6.00 5.64 -5.72
N LEU A 258 -4.90 5.08 -6.21
CA LEU A 258 -4.73 3.64 -6.40
C LEU A 258 -3.99 3.02 -5.21
N LEU A 259 -4.55 1.94 -4.68
CA LEU A 259 -3.88 1.01 -3.79
C LEU A 259 -3.76 -0.34 -4.52
N ASP A 260 -2.56 -0.91 -4.52
CA ASP A 260 -2.24 -2.16 -5.18
C ASP A 260 -1.90 -3.25 -4.18
N ASN A 261 -2.82 -4.22 -4.05
CA ASN A 261 -2.57 -5.50 -3.39
C ASN A 261 -2.65 -6.65 -4.40
N CYS A 262 -2.70 -6.33 -5.70
CA CYS A 262 -2.97 -7.27 -6.77
C CYS A 262 -1.69 -8.01 -7.18
N LYS A 263 -1.83 -9.31 -7.41
CA LYS A 263 -0.79 -10.19 -7.96
C LYS A 263 -0.76 -10.13 -9.49
N ILE A 264 -1.81 -9.60 -10.12
CA ILE A 264 -1.85 -9.39 -11.57
C ILE A 264 -0.93 -8.21 -11.90
N GLU A 265 -0.09 -8.39 -12.92
CA GLU A 265 0.74 -7.32 -13.46
C GLU A 265 -0.11 -6.11 -13.85
N PHE A 266 0.30 -4.92 -13.39
CA PHE A 266 -0.45 -3.69 -13.61
C PHE A 266 -0.73 -3.46 -15.11
N GLU A 267 0.28 -3.66 -15.96
CA GLU A 267 0.16 -3.49 -17.41
C GLU A 267 -0.82 -4.47 -18.07
N LYS A 268 -1.01 -5.66 -17.48
CA LYS A 268 -1.98 -6.65 -17.96
C LYS A 268 -3.39 -6.42 -17.43
N SER A 269 -3.53 -5.58 -16.41
CA SER A 269 -4.81 -5.23 -15.79
C SER A 269 -5.47 -4.06 -16.52
N ILE A 270 -6.80 -4.05 -16.56
CA ILE A 270 -7.56 -2.90 -17.06
C ILE A 270 -7.26 -1.59 -16.28
N VAL A 271 -6.69 -1.67 -15.08
CA VAL A 271 -6.22 -0.50 -14.32
C VAL A 271 -5.15 0.30 -15.05
N SER A 272 -4.28 -0.35 -15.85
CA SER A 272 -3.28 0.40 -16.64
C SER A 272 -3.91 1.40 -17.60
N LYS A 273 -5.07 1.04 -18.19
CA LYS A 273 -5.85 1.92 -19.07
C LYS A 273 -6.49 3.09 -18.31
N ILE A 274 -6.97 2.84 -17.09
CA ILE A 274 -7.58 3.87 -16.23
C ILE A 274 -6.56 4.98 -15.89
N PHE A 275 -5.29 4.60 -15.69
CA PHE A 275 -4.22 5.51 -15.31
C PHE A 275 -3.19 5.73 -16.44
N GLU A 276 -3.55 5.46 -17.70
CA GLU A 276 -2.62 5.46 -18.82
C GLU A 276 -1.94 6.84 -18.98
N THR A 277 -2.74 7.91 -18.92
CA THR A 277 -2.31 9.30 -19.12
C THR A 277 -1.89 10.01 -17.84
N ASP A 278 -2.02 9.37 -16.66
CA ASP A 278 -1.70 10.00 -15.38
C ASP A 278 -0.24 9.75 -15.00
N GLU A 279 0.59 10.78 -15.22
CA GLU A 279 2.02 10.72 -14.93
C GLU A 279 2.36 10.53 -13.44
N ARG A 280 1.43 10.84 -12.54
CA ARG A 280 1.62 10.65 -11.09
C ARG A 280 1.82 9.18 -10.73
N TYR A 281 1.38 8.27 -11.62
CA TYR A 281 1.52 6.83 -11.46
C TYR A 281 2.71 6.25 -12.22
N ASN A 282 3.57 7.05 -12.85
CA ASN A 282 4.73 6.51 -13.57
C ASN A 282 5.75 5.84 -12.66
N GLU A 283 5.99 6.39 -11.47
CA GLU A 283 6.84 5.71 -10.46
C GLU A 283 6.21 4.39 -10.01
N PHE A 284 4.89 4.38 -9.79
CA PHE A 284 4.16 3.17 -9.48
C PHE A 284 4.27 2.12 -10.60
N LYS A 285 4.09 2.50 -11.87
CA LYS A 285 4.27 1.64 -13.06
C LYS A 285 5.69 1.06 -13.12
N PHE A 286 6.69 1.89 -12.83
CA PHE A 286 8.08 1.47 -12.78
C PHE A 286 8.32 0.42 -11.69
N ILE A 287 7.82 0.66 -10.47
CA ILE A 287 7.95 -0.29 -9.36
C ILE A 287 7.14 -1.57 -9.60
N ASN A 288 5.98 -1.51 -10.26
CA ASN A 288 5.26 -2.73 -10.64
C ASN A 288 6.04 -3.53 -11.70
N SER A 289 6.69 -2.83 -12.64
CA SER A 289 7.47 -3.47 -13.72
C SER A 289 8.70 -4.24 -13.24
N ILE A 290 9.34 -3.83 -12.13
CA ILE A 290 10.49 -4.57 -11.55
C ILE A 290 10.07 -5.88 -10.89
N ASN A 291 8.77 -6.07 -10.59
CA ASN A 291 8.27 -7.33 -10.04
C ASN A 291 7.95 -8.38 -11.13
N GLN A 292 8.21 -8.05 -12.40
CA GLN A 292 7.85 -8.89 -13.54
C GLN A 292 9.02 -9.76 -14.02
N PRO A 293 8.74 -10.93 -14.64
CA PRO A 293 9.77 -11.73 -15.30
C PRO A 293 10.50 -10.94 -16.38
N ILE A 294 11.82 -11.09 -16.44
CA ILE A 294 12.67 -10.39 -17.40
C ILE A 294 12.96 -11.32 -18.58
N SER A 295 12.80 -10.82 -19.81
CA SER A 295 13.22 -11.57 -21.00
C SER A 295 14.75 -11.60 -21.13
N GLU A 296 15.28 -12.70 -21.64
CA GLU A 296 16.73 -12.91 -21.78
C GLU A 296 17.41 -11.82 -22.63
N GLU A 297 16.71 -11.34 -23.66
CA GLU A 297 17.18 -10.28 -24.56
C GLU A 297 17.50 -8.97 -23.82
N LEU A 298 16.76 -8.65 -22.75
CA LEU A 298 16.93 -7.41 -22.00
C LEU A 298 18.11 -7.48 -21.03
N ARG A 299 18.56 -8.67 -20.61
CA ARG A 299 19.63 -8.83 -19.61
C ARG A 299 20.98 -8.25 -20.07
N ASN A 300 21.16 -8.18 -21.38
CA ASN A 300 22.35 -7.65 -22.03
C ASN A 300 22.15 -6.23 -22.60
N MET A 301 20.96 -5.64 -22.46
CA MET A 301 20.75 -4.27 -22.90
C MET A 301 21.41 -3.31 -21.92
N TYR A 302 22.43 -2.60 -22.40
CA TYR A 302 23.01 -1.48 -21.69
C TYR A 302 23.72 -0.52 -22.65
N LYS A 303 24.01 0.69 -22.18
CA LYS A 303 24.90 1.63 -22.85
C LYS A 303 26.22 1.71 -22.08
N PRO A 304 27.34 1.24 -22.65
CA PRO A 304 28.65 1.40 -22.02
C PRO A 304 29.01 2.87 -21.79
N ASN A 305 29.81 3.14 -20.76
CA ASN A 305 30.29 4.45 -20.34
C ASN A 305 29.17 5.47 -20.11
N CYS A 306 28.04 5.00 -19.56
CA CYS A 306 26.89 5.83 -19.28
C CYS A 306 26.50 5.74 -17.80
N VAL A 307 26.38 6.90 -17.16
CA VAL A 307 25.93 7.02 -15.77
C VAL A 307 24.51 7.58 -15.76
N GLY A 308 23.56 6.76 -15.37
CA GLY A 308 22.18 7.15 -15.14
C GLY A 308 21.93 7.51 -13.68
N PHE A 309 20.97 8.38 -13.41
CA PHE A 309 20.46 8.64 -12.06
C PHE A 309 18.94 8.78 -12.06
N LEU A 310 18.29 8.25 -11.03
CA LEU A 310 16.85 8.46 -10.82
C LEU A 310 16.61 9.84 -10.22
N ALA A 311 15.98 10.72 -10.98
CA ALA A 311 15.45 11.98 -10.53
C ALA A 311 14.02 11.75 -10.01
N THR A 312 13.90 11.52 -8.70
CA THR A 312 12.63 11.62 -7.99
C THR A 312 12.43 13.05 -7.48
N LYS A 313 11.23 13.37 -6.98
CA LYS A 313 10.97 14.66 -6.37
C LYS A 313 11.90 14.91 -5.18
N GLU A 314 12.05 13.92 -4.31
CA GLU A 314 12.87 13.95 -3.11
C GLU A 314 14.34 14.15 -3.47
N ASN A 315 14.82 13.43 -4.48
CA ASN A 315 16.22 13.52 -4.92
C ASN A 315 16.57 14.90 -5.47
N MET A 316 15.65 15.49 -6.25
CA MET A 316 15.86 16.84 -6.78
C MET A 316 15.63 17.94 -5.73
N GLU A 317 15.09 17.61 -4.55
CA GLU A 317 14.97 18.51 -3.39
C GLU A 317 16.16 18.36 -2.41
N ASP A 318 16.92 17.26 -2.50
CA ASP A 318 18.15 17.03 -1.73
C ASP A 318 19.34 17.79 -2.33
N GLU A 319 19.74 18.88 -1.66
CA GLU A 319 20.87 19.72 -2.07
C GLU A 319 22.20 18.95 -2.11
N GLU A 320 22.39 17.97 -1.24
CA GLU A 320 23.61 17.15 -1.18
C GLU A 320 23.68 16.21 -2.38
N PHE A 321 22.55 15.58 -2.75
CA PHE A 321 22.47 14.76 -3.95
C PHE A 321 22.72 15.58 -5.22
N VAL A 322 22.09 16.75 -5.34
CA VAL A 322 22.31 17.64 -6.49
C VAL A 322 23.76 18.10 -6.57
N ARG A 323 24.40 18.42 -5.43
CA ARG A 323 25.82 18.79 -5.38
C ARG A 323 26.72 17.62 -5.79
N TYR A 324 26.42 16.41 -5.31
CA TYR A 324 27.12 15.20 -5.71
C TYR A 324 27.06 14.98 -7.22
N LEU A 325 25.89 15.11 -7.85
CA LEU A 325 25.74 14.96 -9.29
C LEU A 325 26.59 15.99 -10.06
N LYS A 326 26.60 17.26 -9.63
CA LYS A 326 27.44 18.29 -10.27
C LYS A 326 28.93 17.94 -10.21
N GLU A 327 29.42 17.58 -9.03
CA GLU A 327 30.81 17.17 -8.84
C GLU A 327 31.16 15.93 -9.66
N LEU A 328 30.25 14.96 -9.73
CA LEU A 328 30.42 13.75 -10.52
C LEU A 328 30.60 14.08 -12.01
N MET A 329 29.77 14.97 -12.53
CA MET A 329 29.82 15.39 -13.93
C MET A 329 31.06 16.22 -14.26
N GLU A 330 31.55 17.02 -13.32
CA GLU A 330 32.82 17.75 -13.46
C GLU A 330 34.03 16.80 -13.49
N ARG A 331 34.01 15.74 -12.67
CA ARG A 331 35.09 14.75 -12.61
C ARG A 331 35.14 13.81 -13.82
N PHE A 332 34.00 13.56 -14.46
CA PHE A 332 33.88 12.62 -15.57
C PHE A 332 33.30 13.30 -16.82
N PRO A 333 34.00 14.29 -17.43
CA PRO A 333 33.47 15.09 -18.52
C PRO A 333 33.19 14.31 -19.82
N ASP A 334 33.87 13.18 -20.01
CA ASP A 334 33.75 12.33 -21.20
C ASP A 334 32.67 11.24 -21.06
N VAL A 335 31.98 11.18 -19.91
CA VAL A 335 30.94 10.20 -19.61
C VAL A 335 29.57 10.77 -19.99
N GLU A 336 28.74 9.94 -20.58
CA GLU A 336 27.36 10.33 -20.87
C GLU A 336 26.49 10.20 -19.62
N PHE A 337 25.84 11.29 -19.22
CA PHE A 337 24.92 11.30 -18.10
C PHE A 337 23.46 11.23 -18.54
N LYS A 338 22.68 10.41 -17.84
CA LYS A 338 21.23 10.28 -18.06
C LYS A 338 20.43 10.60 -16.81
N GLY A 339 19.50 11.53 -16.94
CA GLY A 339 18.54 11.88 -15.90
C GLY A 339 17.20 11.21 -16.14
N PHE A 340 16.80 10.30 -15.26
CA PHE A 340 15.57 9.53 -15.39
C PHE A 340 14.46 10.11 -14.52
N TYR A 341 13.39 10.62 -15.11
CA TYR A 341 12.32 11.31 -14.39
C TYR A 341 10.95 10.65 -14.58
N PHE A 342 10.06 10.77 -13.59
CA PHE A 342 8.72 10.18 -13.65
C PHE A 342 7.64 11.18 -14.10
N ASP A 343 7.75 12.45 -13.73
CA ASP A 343 6.77 13.49 -14.06
C ASP A 343 7.43 14.79 -14.54
N GLU A 344 6.67 15.60 -15.30
CA GLU A 344 7.22 16.84 -15.87
C GLU A 344 7.65 17.87 -14.82
N LYS A 345 7.12 17.87 -13.58
CA LYS A 345 7.60 18.80 -12.54
C LYS A 345 9.02 18.46 -12.11
N VAL A 346 9.35 17.17 -12.02
CA VAL A 346 10.71 16.72 -11.69
C VAL A 346 11.68 17.01 -12.84
N LYS A 347 11.24 16.85 -14.09
CA LYS A 347 12.03 17.26 -15.26
C LYS A 347 12.40 18.73 -15.24
N GLU A 348 11.46 19.62 -14.91
CA GLU A 348 11.72 21.05 -14.83
C GLU A 348 12.70 21.40 -13.69
N LYS A 349 12.62 20.69 -12.55
CA LYS A 349 13.63 20.80 -11.49
C LYS A 349 15.01 20.35 -11.96
N LEU A 350 15.09 19.21 -12.65
CA LEU A 350 16.34 18.70 -13.19
C LEU A 350 16.99 19.73 -14.13
N LYS A 351 16.21 20.30 -15.05
CA LYS A 351 16.65 21.37 -15.96
C LYS A 351 17.13 22.63 -15.24
N LYS A 352 16.52 22.96 -14.09
CA LYS A 352 16.90 24.12 -13.28
C LYS A 352 18.21 23.89 -12.53
N TYR A 353 18.41 22.69 -11.98
CA TYR A 353 19.50 22.42 -11.06
C TYR A 353 20.78 21.93 -11.76
N LEU A 354 20.65 21.26 -12.91
CA LEU A 354 21.76 20.65 -13.63
C LEU A 354 21.87 21.24 -15.04
N ASN A 355 23.09 21.28 -15.56
CA ASN A 355 23.32 21.72 -16.93
C ASN A 355 22.86 20.64 -17.92
N ILE A 356 21.75 20.89 -18.60
CA ILE A 356 21.15 19.93 -19.54
C ILE A 356 21.93 19.76 -20.84
N SER A 357 22.91 20.63 -21.13
CA SER A 357 23.74 20.46 -22.33
C SER A 357 24.62 19.20 -22.27
N ILE A 358 24.79 18.62 -21.08
CA ILE A 358 25.62 17.45 -20.80
C ILE A 358 24.81 16.26 -20.24
N ILE A 359 23.47 16.38 -20.18
CA ILE A 359 22.57 15.32 -19.67
C ILE A 359 21.50 15.01 -20.71
N GLU A 360 21.35 13.73 -21.05
CA GLU A 360 20.16 13.23 -21.73
C GLU A 360 19.07 12.94 -20.70
N ILE A 361 17.88 13.56 -20.85
CA ILE A 361 16.80 13.43 -19.87
C ILE A 361 15.71 12.53 -20.45
N ASN A 362 15.41 11.43 -19.76
CA ASN A 362 14.48 10.40 -20.21
C ASN A 362 13.33 10.21 -19.23
N LYS A 363 12.11 10.19 -19.77
CA LYS A 363 10.92 9.85 -18.99
C LYS A 363 10.92 8.34 -18.73
N VAL A 364 10.59 7.94 -17.51
CA VAL A 364 10.55 6.55 -17.09
C VAL A 364 9.13 6.12 -16.77
N ILE A 365 8.74 4.99 -17.34
CA ILE A 365 7.48 4.30 -17.07
C ILE A 365 7.78 2.84 -16.67
N HIS A 366 8.83 2.24 -17.23
CA HIS A 366 9.24 0.86 -16.99
C HIS A 366 10.72 0.75 -16.64
N TYR A 367 11.11 -0.34 -15.98
CA TYR A 367 12.52 -0.64 -15.69
C TYR A 367 13.40 -0.68 -16.95
N LYS A 368 12.80 -1.00 -18.12
CA LYS A 368 13.51 -1.06 -19.40
C LYS A 368 14.07 0.30 -19.82
N ASP A 369 13.41 1.38 -19.41
CA ASP A 369 13.78 2.75 -19.78
C ASP A 369 15.12 3.16 -19.15
N VAL A 370 15.47 2.57 -17.99
CA VAL A 370 16.72 2.84 -17.29
C VAL A 370 17.85 1.89 -17.68
N LEU A 371 17.57 0.87 -18.49
CA LEU A 371 18.60 -0.06 -18.97
C LEU A 371 19.62 0.62 -19.89
N CYS A 372 19.35 1.82 -20.38
CA CYS A 372 20.31 2.59 -21.18
C CYS A 372 21.45 3.24 -20.34
N SER A 373 21.77 2.69 -19.17
CA SER A 373 22.86 3.10 -18.29
C SER A 373 23.73 1.90 -17.89
N GLU A 374 25.02 2.12 -17.66
CA GLU A 374 25.95 1.12 -17.12
C GLU A 374 26.05 1.22 -15.59
N ILE A 375 25.96 2.44 -15.06
CA ILE A 375 25.87 2.70 -13.62
C ILE A 375 24.55 3.43 -13.39
N LEU A 376 23.71 2.89 -12.51
CA LEU A 376 22.43 3.51 -12.15
C LEU A 376 22.50 4.02 -10.71
N ILE A 377 22.54 5.33 -10.53
CA ILE A 377 22.53 5.97 -9.23
C ILE A 377 21.10 6.03 -8.70
N ILE A 378 20.91 5.45 -7.53
CA ILE A 378 19.63 5.31 -6.84
C ILE A 378 19.82 5.93 -5.44
N SER A 379 18.96 6.84 -5.00
CA SER A 379 19.08 7.42 -3.65
C SER A 379 18.45 6.53 -2.57
N SER A 380 18.68 6.84 -1.30
CA SER A 380 18.09 6.10 -0.18
C SER A 380 16.64 6.52 0.16
N LEU A 381 15.67 5.92 -0.52
CA LEU A 381 14.29 5.73 -0.02
C LEU A 381 13.98 4.24 0.19
N ASN A 382 12.99 3.93 1.03
CA ASN A 382 12.68 2.55 1.51
C ASN A 382 12.41 1.50 0.41
N SER A 383 12.11 1.90 -0.83
CA SER A 383 11.91 1.01 -2.00
C SER A 383 13.20 0.61 -2.72
N ASN A 384 14.35 1.20 -2.39
CA ASN A 384 15.57 1.11 -3.22
C ASN A 384 16.42 -0.14 -2.99
N TYR A 385 16.28 -0.84 -1.87
CA TYR A 385 16.93 -2.14 -1.67
C TYR A 385 16.38 -3.19 -2.65
N ASN A 386 15.06 -3.19 -2.86
CA ASN A 386 14.42 -4.08 -3.84
C ASN A 386 14.88 -3.76 -5.26
N LEU A 387 15.04 -2.47 -5.58
CA LEU A 387 15.54 -2.04 -6.89
C LEU A 387 17.00 -2.46 -7.11
N MET A 388 17.86 -2.26 -6.11
CA MET A 388 19.25 -2.71 -6.15
C MET A 388 19.32 -4.24 -6.33
N LYS A 389 18.54 -4.98 -5.54
CA LYS A 389 18.48 -6.45 -5.64
C LYS A 389 17.95 -6.91 -7.00
N PHE A 390 16.94 -6.23 -7.54
CA PHE A 390 16.43 -6.48 -8.88
C PHE A 390 17.52 -6.31 -9.94
N PHE A 391 18.26 -5.19 -9.92
CA PHE A 391 19.30 -4.96 -10.94
C PHE A 391 20.46 -5.95 -10.81
N ILE A 392 20.99 -6.15 -9.60
CA ILE A 392 22.12 -7.05 -9.34
C ILE A 392 21.78 -8.50 -9.69
N ASN A 393 20.55 -8.96 -9.43
CA ASN A 393 20.16 -10.34 -9.69
C ASN A 393 19.90 -10.63 -11.18
N ASN A 394 19.66 -9.60 -12.00
CA ASN A 394 19.13 -9.79 -13.34
C ASN A 394 19.95 -9.16 -14.46
N PHE A 395 20.84 -8.21 -14.18
CA PHE A 395 21.63 -7.50 -15.19
C PHE A 395 23.10 -7.54 -14.83
N VAL A 396 23.89 -8.24 -15.64
CA VAL A 396 25.34 -8.41 -15.43
C VAL A 396 26.16 -7.17 -15.81
N ASN A 397 25.54 -6.22 -16.51
CA ASN A 397 26.22 -5.05 -17.07
C ASN A 397 25.81 -3.72 -16.43
N ILE A 398 24.81 -3.73 -15.54
CA ILE A 398 24.29 -2.53 -14.88
C ILE A 398 24.62 -2.61 -13.41
N TYR A 399 25.40 -1.65 -12.91
CA TYR A 399 25.69 -1.56 -11.49
C TYR A 399 24.82 -0.50 -10.81
N PRO A 400 23.85 -0.89 -9.96
CA PRO A 400 23.12 0.05 -9.12
C PRO A 400 24.02 0.59 -8.01
N LEU A 401 24.18 1.92 -7.93
CA LEU A 401 24.92 2.60 -6.88
C LEU A 401 23.95 3.34 -5.96
N MET A 402 23.90 2.93 -4.68
CA MET A 402 23.05 3.59 -3.69
C MET A 402 23.72 4.85 -3.13
N PHE A 403 23.16 6.02 -3.39
CA PHE A 403 23.58 7.29 -2.78
C PHE A 403 22.91 7.52 -1.42
N ASN A 404 23.73 7.93 -0.46
CA ASN A 404 23.36 8.27 0.90
C ASN A 404 24.34 9.31 1.48
N THR A 405 23.80 10.42 1.97
CA THR A 405 24.52 11.55 2.55
C THR A 405 25.19 11.23 3.90
N VAL A 406 24.73 10.19 4.60
CA VAL A 406 25.33 9.71 5.86
C VAL A 406 26.81 9.34 5.68
N MET A 407 27.21 8.97 4.45
CA MET A 407 28.58 8.58 4.15
C MET A 407 29.57 9.75 4.08
N ASN A 408 29.10 11.00 3.94
CA ASN A 408 29.96 12.19 3.75
C ASN A 408 31.02 12.37 4.84
N PHE A 409 30.70 11.94 6.07
CA PHE A 409 31.53 12.14 7.25
C PHE A 409 32.21 10.85 7.73
N LYS A 410 32.17 9.79 6.92
CA LYS A 410 32.71 8.48 7.28
C LYS A 410 34.11 8.28 6.73
N LEU A 411 34.96 7.71 7.57
CA LEU A 411 36.28 7.21 7.20
C LEU A 411 36.19 5.70 7.02
N ILE A 412 37.18 5.12 6.33
CA ILE A 412 37.23 3.67 6.12
C ILE A 412 37.15 2.92 7.45
N LYS A 413 37.90 3.35 8.48
CA LYS A 413 37.92 2.72 9.81
C LYS A 413 36.56 2.62 10.51
N ASP A 414 35.57 3.41 10.08
CA ASP A 414 34.23 3.39 10.67
C ASP A 414 33.43 2.12 10.29
N PHE A 415 33.91 1.31 9.34
CA PHE A 415 33.25 0.10 8.83
C PHE A 415 33.96 -1.21 9.22
N PHE A 416 34.37 -1.32 10.48
CA PHE A 416 35.03 -2.51 11.02
C PHE A 416 34.02 -3.60 11.38
N GLU A 417 34.04 -4.72 10.66
CA GLU A 417 33.14 -5.87 10.81
C GLU A 417 33.90 -7.20 10.60
N PRO A 418 34.70 -7.65 11.58
CA PRO A 418 35.60 -8.80 11.41
C PRO A 418 34.87 -10.14 11.21
N ASN A 419 33.61 -10.23 11.65
CA ASN A 419 32.75 -11.40 11.50
C ASN A 419 31.83 -11.32 10.28
N HIS A 420 32.06 -10.37 9.37
CA HIS A 420 31.23 -10.21 8.19
C HIS A 420 31.40 -11.42 7.25
N ILE A 421 30.33 -11.81 6.53
CA ILE A 421 30.30 -13.03 5.69
C ILE A 421 31.44 -13.09 4.67
N LEU A 422 31.86 -11.95 4.12
CA LEU A 422 33.03 -11.86 3.22
C LEU A 422 34.34 -12.33 3.85
N PHE A 423 34.49 -12.24 5.17
CA PHE A 423 35.65 -12.75 5.89
C PHE A 423 35.48 -14.23 6.23
N THR A 424 34.29 -14.62 6.69
CA THR A 424 34.06 -15.94 7.27
C THR A 424 33.75 -17.03 6.25
N ASP A 425 33.20 -16.68 5.08
CA ASP A 425 32.86 -17.64 4.03
C ASP A 425 33.97 -17.70 2.96
N ASP A 426 34.58 -18.88 2.81
CA ASP A 426 35.64 -19.14 1.83
C ASP A 426 35.13 -19.26 0.39
N SER A 427 33.81 -19.38 0.19
CA SER A 427 33.18 -19.37 -1.12
C SER A 427 33.44 -18.07 -1.90
N PHE A 428 33.73 -16.97 -1.19
CA PHE A 428 33.99 -15.66 -1.80
C PHE A 428 35.38 -15.56 -2.47
N LYS A 429 36.32 -16.45 -2.13
CA LYS A 429 37.68 -16.52 -2.70
C LYS A 429 38.39 -15.15 -2.79
N LEU A 430 38.20 -14.29 -1.80
CA LEU A 430 38.82 -12.96 -1.76
C LEU A 430 40.28 -13.11 -1.30
N THR A 431 41.19 -12.57 -2.08
CA THR A 431 42.63 -12.85 -2.00
C THR A 431 43.35 -12.18 -0.84
N LYS A 432 42.74 -11.19 -0.17
CA LYS A 432 43.38 -10.45 0.94
C LYS A 432 42.51 -10.21 2.17
N LYS A 433 41.72 -11.22 2.56
CA LYS A 433 40.94 -11.21 3.81
C LYS A 433 41.77 -10.76 5.03
N LEU A 434 43.01 -11.25 5.16
CA LEU A 434 43.88 -10.93 6.29
C LEU A 434 44.40 -9.48 6.29
N GLU A 435 44.65 -8.88 5.13
CA GLU A 435 45.19 -7.51 5.04
C GLU A 435 44.11 -6.43 5.20
N ALA A 436 42.84 -6.79 5.02
CA ALA A 436 41.73 -5.88 5.24
C ALA A 436 41.44 -5.62 6.73
N ASN A 437 42.11 -6.34 7.66
CA ASN A 437 41.97 -6.16 9.11
C ASN A 437 40.51 -6.05 9.56
N GLY A 438 39.65 -6.97 9.12
CA GLY A 438 38.23 -6.97 9.48
C GLY A 438 37.40 -5.81 8.89
N ASN A 439 37.97 -4.98 8.01
CA ASN A 439 37.25 -3.91 7.35
C ASN A 439 36.72 -4.36 5.98
N ILE A 440 35.39 -4.48 5.86
CA ILE A 440 34.76 -4.98 4.64
C ILE A 440 35.07 -4.08 3.43
N GLN A 441 35.12 -2.77 3.61
CA GLN A 441 35.35 -1.83 2.51
C GLN A 441 36.77 -1.97 1.96
N LYS A 442 37.79 -2.06 2.82
CA LYS A 442 39.17 -2.35 2.40
C LYS A 442 39.26 -3.63 1.59
N LEU A 443 38.57 -4.68 2.04
CA LEU A 443 38.55 -5.96 1.34
C LEU A 443 37.96 -5.82 -0.06
N VAL A 444 36.79 -5.18 -0.20
CA VAL A 444 36.15 -4.97 -1.51
C VAL A 444 37.05 -4.16 -2.44
N TYR A 445 37.56 -3.01 -2.00
CA TYR A 445 38.38 -2.15 -2.86
C TYR A 445 39.71 -2.79 -3.25
N TYR A 446 40.37 -3.51 -2.33
CA TYR A 446 41.57 -4.25 -2.67
C TYR A 446 41.31 -5.25 -3.81
N GLU A 447 40.20 -5.99 -3.73
CA GLU A 447 39.83 -6.95 -4.77
C GLU A 447 39.53 -6.26 -6.10
N LEU A 448 38.88 -5.08 -6.09
CA LEU A 448 38.64 -4.31 -7.30
C LEU A 448 39.95 -3.83 -7.95
N TYR A 449 40.85 -3.19 -7.21
CA TYR A 449 42.13 -2.73 -7.79
C TYR A 449 42.96 -3.89 -8.31
N LYS A 450 43.04 -4.99 -7.56
CA LYS A 450 43.77 -6.18 -7.99
C LYS A 450 43.19 -6.75 -9.28
N THR A 451 41.86 -6.80 -9.40
CA THR A 451 41.17 -7.29 -10.61
C THR A 451 41.61 -6.54 -11.86
N ILE A 452 41.96 -5.26 -11.73
CA ILE A 452 42.42 -4.42 -12.83
C ILE A 452 43.94 -4.19 -12.86
N GLY A 453 44.70 -4.94 -12.05
CA GLY A 453 46.16 -4.85 -12.01
C GLY A 453 46.72 -3.59 -11.33
N ILE A 454 45.89 -2.83 -10.61
CA ILE A 454 46.33 -1.67 -9.84
C ILE A 454 46.75 -2.13 -8.43
N ASN A 455 47.92 -1.69 -7.99
CA ASN A 455 48.38 -1.90 -6.62
C ASN A 455 48.18 -0.62 -5.81
N LYS A 456 46.96 -0.40 -5.32
CA LYS A 456 46.62 0.74 -4.45
C LYS A 456 46.34 0.25 -3.03
N LEU A 457 46.94 0.94 -2.06
CA LEU A 457 46.72 0.70 -0.64
C LEU A 457 45.56 1.58 -0.15
N ILE A 458 44.60 1.00 0.57
CA ILE A 458 43.52 1.72 1.24
C ILE A 458 43.85 1.86 2.72
N LEU A 459 43.91 3.10 3.21
CA LEU A 459 44.23 3.44 4.58
C LEU A 459 42.95 3.61 5.42
N ASP A 460 43.10 3.51 6.74
CA ASP A 460 41.99 3.66 7.69
C ASP A 460 41.39 5.07 7.71
N ASP A 461 42.22 6.07 7.44
CA ASP A 461 41.87 7.49 7.43
C ASP A 461 41.45 7.99 6.03
N ASP A 462 41.34 7.09 5.03
CA ASP A 462 40.82 7.45 3.73
C ASP A 462 39.34 7.84 3.83
N ASN A 463 38.95 8.85 3.06
CA ASN A 463 37.57 9.34 3.01
C ASN A 463 36.69 8.31 2.28
N PHE A 464 35.74 7.71 3.02
CA PHE A 464 34.87 6.68 2.47
C PHE A 464 33.94 7.23 1.39
N TYR A 465 33.41 8.44 1.56
CA TYR A 465 32.54 9.08 0.56
C TYR A 465 33.24 9.18 -0.80
N SER A 466 34.48 9.66 -0.83
CA SER A 466 35.26 9.79 -2.06
C SER A 466 35.50 8.42 -2.71
N LEU A 467 35.89 7.44 -1.89
CA LEU A 467 36.14 6.08 -2.35
C LEU A 467 34.87 5.42 -2.89
N HIS A 468 33.74 5.60 -2.19
CA HIS A 468 32.45 4.97 -2.49
C HIS A 468 31.77 5.53 -3.72
N TYR A 469 31.81 6.85 -3.92
CA TYR A 469 30.98 7.50 -4.93
C TYR A 469 31.73 8.02 -6.14
N PHE A 470 33.04 8.26 -6.05
CA PHE A 470 33.82 8.72 -7.20
C PHE A 470 34.77 7.64 -7.66
N GLU A 471 35.63 7.15 -6.78
CA GLU A 471 36.65 6.18 -7.18
C GLU A 471 36.03 4.84 -7.60
N ARG A 472 34.95 4.43 -6.95
CA ARG A 472 34.16 3.28 -7.41
C ARG A 472 33.64 3.47 -8.84
N ILE A 473 33.06 4.64 -9.14
CA ILE A 473 32.54 4.93 -10.49
C ILE A 473 33.69 4.91 -11.50
N GLU A 474 34.83 5.51 -11.16
CA GLU A 474 36.03 5.48 -12.00
C GLU A 474 36.47 4.05 -12.32
N LEU A 475 36.58 3.17 -11.31
CA LEU A 475 36.95 1.77 -11.50
C LEU A 475 35.97 1.02 -12.41
N LEU A 476 34.67 1.27 -12.23
CA LEU A 476 33.61 0.63 -13.01
C LEU A 476 33.62 1.06 -14.48
N LEU A 477 33.88 2.35 -14.74
CA LEU A 477 34.00 2.89 -16.09
C LEU A 477 35.30 2.47 -16.79
N GLN A 478 36.40 2.30 -16.04
CA GLN A 478 37.69 1.89 -16.58
C GLN A 478 37.75 0.39 -16.91
N SER A 479 36.96 -0.46 -16.26
CA SER A 479 37.07 -1.90 -16.42
C SER A 479 35.77 -2.67 -16.23
N SER A 480 35.37 -3.38 -17.30
CA SER A 480 34.29 -4.37 -17.24
C SER A 480 34.58 -5.53 -16.27
N LEU A 481 35.86 -5.85 -16.03
CA LEU A 481 36.26 -6.87 -15.05
C LEU A 481 36.00 -6.39 -13.62
N ALA A 482 36.36 -5.15 -13.28
CA ALA A 482 36.03 -4.58 -11.97
C ALA A 482 34.52 -4.55 -11.75
N LYS A 483 33.75 -4.17 -12.78
CA LYS A 483 32.29 -4.16 -12.73
C LYS A 483 31.69 -5.54 -12.49
N THR A 484 32.08 -6.52 -13.30
CA THR A 484 31.61 -7.91 -13.13
C THR A 484 31.93 -8.40 -11.73
N ARG A 485 33.14 -8.14 -11.25
CA ARG A 485 33.58 -8.53 -9.90
C ARG A 485 32.78 -7.84 -8.81
N LEU A 486 32.47 -6.56 -8.95
CA LEU A 486 31.65 -5.83 -7.96
C LEU A 486 30.22 -6.34 -7.94
N ILE A 487 29.63 -6.62 -9.10
CA ILE A 487 28.28 -7.24 -9.20
C ILE A 487 28.27 -8.60 -8.53
N GLU A 488 29.27 -9.46 -8.76
CA GLU A 488 29.38 -10.76 -8.07
C GLU A 488 29.45 -10.62 -6.54
N ILE A 489 30.29 -9.71 -6.04
CA ILE A 489 30.42 -9.46 -4.60
C ILE A 489 29.07 -8.99 -4.05
N THR A 490 28.45 -7.99 -4.67
CA THR A 490 27.15 -7.45 -4.24
C THR A 490 26.04 -8.50 -4.32
N TYR A 491 26.00 -9.33 -5.37
CA TYR A 491 25.01 -10.41 -5.51
C TYR A 491 25.02 -11.34 -4.32
N LYS A 492 26.22 -11.79 -3.91
CA LYS A 492 26.38 -12.67 -2.76
C LYS A 492 26.02 -11.98 -1.44
N LEU A 493 26.31 -10.69 -1.29
CA LEU A 493 25.90 -9.90 -0.11
C LEU A 493 24.37 -9.81 0.03
N LEU A 494 23.67 -9.68 -1.10
CA LEU A 494 22.20 -9.57 -1.12
C LEU A 494 21.48 -10.92 -1.03
N ASN A 495 22.20 -12.02 -1.25
CA ASN A 495 21.66 -13.37 -1.24
C ASN A 495 22.59 -14.34 -0.47
N PRO A 496 22.83 -14.13 0.84
CA PRO A 496 23.83 -14.90 1.60
C PRO A 496 23.55 -16.41 1.74
N ASN A 497 22.34 -16.85 1.37
CA ASN A 497 21.91 -18.25 1.42
C ASN A 497 21.96 -18.96 0.05
N ASN A 498 22.36 -18.26 -1.01
CA ASN A 498 22.57 -18.79 -2.37
C ASN A 498 24.06 -18.75 -2.72
#